data_AF-A0A7S1CFF2-F1
#
_entry.id   AF-A0A7S1CFF2-F1
#
_cell.length_a   1.000
_cell.length_b   1.000
_cell.length_c   1.000
_cell.angle_alpha   90.00
_cell.angle_beta   90.00
_cell.angle_gamma   90.00
#
_symmetry.space_group_name_H-M   'P 1'
#
loop_
_entity.id
_entity.type
_entity.pdbx_description
1 polymer ?
#
loop_
_entity_poly.entity_id
_entity_poly.type
_entity_poly.pdbx_seq_one_letter_code
_entity_poly.pdbx_strand_id
1 'polypeptide(L)'
;GGGRVAMGGVFVEFGARDGLLHSNTAFFESACGWRGLLVEPGPEFKRLQEHRPQSIAVEGAVCEKEGVRDFIVADIPGWHGFRDAYDAARLADLEARGGIREVIPLRCHLLATLLERAGIRHVAVMSVDTEGSELEVLTGFFEGGGGG
;
A
#
# COMPACT_ATOMS: atom_id res chain seq x y z
N GLY A 1 -0.65 2.85 -33.59
CA GLY A 1 -0.51 4.19 -33.01
C GLY A 1 0.06 4.03 -31.62
N GLY A 2 1.29 4.48 -31.39
CA GLY A 2 1.98 4.29 -30.12
C GLY A 2 1.39 5.19 -29.04
N GLY A 3 0.79 4.59 -28.01
CA GLY A 3 0.39 5.30 -26.81
C GLY A 3 1.63 5.92 -26.18
N ARG A 4 1.74 7.24 -26.22
CA ARG A 4 2.76 7.95 -25.44
C ARG A 4 2.31 7.89 -23.99
N VAL A 5 3.13 7.29 -23.12
CA VAL A 5 3.02 7.53 -21.68
C VAL A 5 3.14 9.04 -21.49
N ALA A 6 2.12 9.67 -20.92
CA ALA A 6 2.11 11.12 -20.75
C ALA A 6 3.29 11.53 -19.86
N MET A 7 4.04 12.56 -20.25
CA MET A 7 5.08 13.14 -19.39
C MET A 7 4.39 13.78 -18.17
N GLY A 8 4.81 13.41 -16.95
CA GLY A 8 4.29 14.00 -15.71
C GLY A 8 3.00 13.37 -15.15
N GLY A 9 2.79 12.06 -15.32
CA GLY A 9 1.71 11.35 -14.62
C GLY A 9 2.00 11.15 -13.14
N VAL A 10 0.95 10.76 -12.39
CA VAL A 10 1.04 10.42 -10.97
C VAL A 10 0.68 8.95 -10.76
N PHE A 11 1.48 8.24 -9.98
CA PHE A 11 1.17 6.87 -9.58
C PHE A 11 0.87 6.76 -8.08
N VAL A 12 0.16 5.70 -7.71
CA VAL A 12 -0.02 5.28 -6.32
C VAL A 12 0.40 3.81 -6.21
N GLU A 13 1.17 3.45 -5.19
CA GLU A 13 1.57 2.07 -4.92
C GLU A 13 1.36 1.77 -3.43
N PHE A 14 0.58 0.73 -3.15
CA PHE A 14 0.44 0.14 -1.82
C PHE A 14 1.32 -1.11 -1.74
N GLY A 15 1.97 -1.33 -0.59
CA GLY A 15 2.96 -2.40 -0.45
C GLY A 15 4.26 -2.08 -1.19
N ALA A 16 4.72 -0.83 -1.09
CA ALA A 16 5.86 -0.34 -1.87
C ALA A 16 7.22 -0.92 -1.42
N ARG A 17 7.28 -1.63 -0.28
CA ARG A 17 8.47 -2.32 0.25
C ARG A 17 9.69 -1.41 0.34
N ASP A 18 10.82 -1.78 -0.26
CA ASP A 18 12.01 -0.91 -0.34
C ASP A 18 11.96 0.09 -1.50
N GLY A 19 10.89 0.10 -2.30
CA GLY A 19 10.67 1.04 -3.40
C GLY A 19 11.38 0.68 -4.70
N LEU A 20 12.16 -0.40 -4.75
CA LEU A 20 12.88 -0.81 -5.97
C LEU A 20 12.61 -2.27 -6.31
N LEU A 21 12.80 -3.17 -5.35
CA LEU A 21 12.64 -4.60 -5.57
C LEU A 21 11.14 -4.93 -5.68
N HIS A 22 10.76 -5.53 -6.81
CA HIS A 22 9.36 -5.84 -7.15
C HIS A 22 8.42 -4.63 -7.26
N SER A 23 8.95 -3.40 -7.29
CA SER A 23 8.10 -2.22 -7.45
C SER A 23 7.45 -2.19 -8.83
N ASN A 24 6.14 -1.98 -8.85
CA ASN A 24 5.36 -1.82 -10.06
C ASN A 24 5.40 -0.39 -10.60
N THR A 25 5.89 0.58 -9.81
CA THR A 25 5.96 1.99 -10.21
C THR A 25 7.38 2.54 -10.37
N ALA A 26 8.40 1.71 -10.11
CA ALA A 26 9.80 2.12 -10.21
C ALA A 26 10.18 2.70 -11.58
N PHE A 27 9.65 2.07 -12.65
CA PHE A 27 9.84 2.48 -14.03
C PHE A 27 9.25 3.85 -14.35
N PHE A 28 8.04 4.17 -13.86
CA PHE A 28 7.39 5.44 -14.18
C PHE A 28 8.16 6.64 -13.60
N GLU A 29 8.70 6.52 -12.39
CA GLU A 29 9.51 7.57 -11.79
C GLU A 29 10.86 7.72 -12.52
N SER A 30 11.59 6.62 -12.70
CA SER A 30 12.96 6.68 -13.23
C SER A 30 13.03 6.96 -14.73
N ALA A 31 12.12 6.39 -15.53
CA ALA A 31 12.15 6.49 -16.99
C ALA A 31 11.17 7.54 -17.55
N CYS A 32 10.07 7.82 -16.86
CA CYS A 32 9.04 8.76 -17.33
C CYS A 32 9.00 10.08 -16.54
N GLY A 33 9.80 10.22 -15.47
CA GLY A 33 9.84 11.42 -14.63
C GLY A 33 8.55 11.64 -13.84
N TRP A 34 7.76 10.57 -13.61
CA TRP A 34 6.54 10.64 -12.81
C TRP A 34 6.88 10.75 -11.33
N ARG A 35 5.92 11.18 -10.53
CA ARG A 35 6.00 11.19 -9.06
C ARG A 35 4.77 10.53 -8.51
N GLY A 36 4.84 9.99 -7.30
CA GLY A 36 3.70 9.28 -6.76
C GLY A 36 3.58 9.28 -5.25
N LEU A 37 2.56 8.57 -4.80
CA LEU A 37 2.30 8.25 -3.40
C LEU A 37 2.63 6.76 -3.20
N LEU A 38 3.53 6.48 -2.27
CA LEU A 38 4.00 5.14 -1.92
C LEU A 38 3.59 4.87 -0.48
N VAL A 39 2.88 3.77 -0.23
CA VAL A 39 2.43 3.39 1.11
C VAL A 39 3.05 2.05 1.49
N GLU A 40 3.75 2.03 2.62
CA GLU A 40 4.44 0.83 3.11
C GLU A 40 4.31 0.70 4.64
N PRO A 41 3.76 -0.42 5.14
CA PRO A 41 3.58 -0.63 6.58
C PRO A 41 4.81 -1.17 7.31
N GLY A 42 5.78 -1.71 6.57
CA GLY A 42 6.84 -2.56 7.11
C GLY A 42 8.19 -1.88 7.34
N PRO A 43 9.17 -2.66 7.82
CA PRO A 43 10.51 -2.17 8.18
C PRO A 43 11.30 -1.60 6.98
N GLU A 44 10.86 -1.88 5.75
CA GLU A 44 11.47 -1.38 4.52
C GLU A 44 11.15 0.11 4.25
N PHE A 45 10.19 0.70 4.98
CA PHE A 45 9.75 2.09 4.79
C PHE A 45 10.88 3.14 4.77
N LYS A 46 11.90 2.99 5.62
CA LYS A 46 13.05 3.91 5.61
C LYS A 46 13.85 3.80 4.31
N ARG A 47 14.05 2.58 3.82
CA ARG A 47 14.75 2.32 2.55
C ARG A 47 13.93 2.84 1.37
N LEU A 48 12.60 2.70 1.41
CA LEU A 48 11.69 3.31 0.45
C LEU A 48 11.92 4.82 0.33
N GLN A 49 11.98 5.54 1.47
CA GLN A 49 12.23 6.98 1.47
C GLN A 49 13.59 7.34 0.85
N GLU A 50 14.62 6.55 1.14
CA GLU A 50 15.97 6.75 0.59
C GLU A 50 16.05 6.45 -0.92
N HIS A 51 15.39 5.38 -1.37
CA HIS A 51 15.41 4.96 -2.77
C HIS A 51 14.48 5.79 -3.65
N ARG A 52 13.40 6.35 -3.08
CA ARG A 52 12.33 7.04 -3.82
C ARG A 52 12.08 8.47 -3.29
N PRO A 53 13.13 9.31 -3.14
CA PRO A 53 13.01 10.61 -2.47
C PRO A 53 12.18 11.64 -3.24
N GLN A 54 11.86 11.37 -4.51
CA GLN A 54 11.01 12.23 -5.33
C GLN A 54 9.52 11.97 -5.11
N SER A 55 9.15 10.81 -4.57
CA SER A 55 7.77 10.44 -4.27
C SER A 55 7.43 10.66 -2.80
N ILE A 56 6.15 10.81 -2.52
CA ILE A 56 5.63 10.93 -1.15
C ILE A 56 5.52 9.52 -0.59
N ALA A 57 6.26 9.22 0.48
CA ALA A 57 6.17 7.95 1.19
C ALA A 57 5.35 8.11 2.47
N VAL A 58 4.39 7.21 2.71
CA VAL A 58 3.54 7.16 3.90
C VAL A 58 3.69 5.81 4.57
N GLU A 59 3.99 5.82 5.87
CA GLU A 59 4.05 4.61 6.68
C GLU A 59 2.64 4.18 7.09
N GLY A 60 2.32 2.91 6.88
CA GLY A 60 1.03 2.33 7.22
C GLY A 60 0.39 1.56 6.06
N ALA A 61 -0.92 1.40 6.13
CA ALA A 61 -1.73 0.74 5.11
C ALA A 61 -2.93 1.59 4.74
N VAL A 62 -3.51 1.33 3.57
CA VAL A 62 -4.80 1.90 3.18
C VAL A 62 -5.91 0.94 3.59
N CYS A 63 -6.92 1.47 4.28
CA CYS A 63 -8.03 0.69 4.85
C CYS A 63 -9.36 1.43 4.61
N GLU A 64 -10.49 0.77 4.92
CA GLU A 64 -11.83 1.37 4.83
C GLU A 64 -12.02 2.55 5.79
N LYS A 65 -11.26 2.61 6.89
CA LYS A 65 -11.38 3.62 7.95
C LYS A 65 -10.00 4.05 8.47
N GLU A 66 -9.90 5.32 8.85
CA GLU A 66 -8.77 5.83 9.63
C GLU A 66 -8.68 5.11 10.97
N GLY A 67 -7.47 4.78 11.43
CA GLY A 67 -7.30 4.20 12.75
C GLY A 67 -6.01 3.41 12.94
N VAL A 68 -6.03 2.53 13.93
CA VAL A 68 -4.97 1.56 14.17
C VAL A 68 -5.62 0.19 14.22
N ARG A 69 -5.06 -0.78 13.49
CA ARG A 69 -5.50 -2.18 13.48
C ARG A 69 -4.34 -3.09 13.83
N ASP A 70 -4.66 -4.25 14.42
CA ASP A 70 -3.67 -5.27 14.72
C ASP A 70 -3.25 -5.98 13.42
N PHE A 71 -1.96 -5.92 13.12
CA PHE A 71 -1.37 -6.54 11.95
C PHE A 71 -0.48 -7.71 12.37
N ILE A 72 -0.78 -8.89 11.82
CA ILE A 72 -0.08 -10.14 12.09
C ILE A 72 1.18 -10.18 11.22
N VAL A 73 2.33 -10.32 11.87
CA VAL A 73 3.61 -10.59 11.20
C VAL A 73 3.88 -12.10 11.31
N ALA A 74 3.57 -12.84 10.25
CA ALA A 74 3.90 -14.25 10.15
C ALA A 74 5.40 -14.51 9.88
N ASP A 75 5.82 -15.75 10.12
CA ASP A 75 7.16 -16.25 9.78
C ASP A 75 7.33 -16.66 8.30
N ILE A 76 6.22 -16.76 7.56
CA ILE A 76 6.18 -17.03 6.12
C ILE A 76 5.95 -15.70 5.38
N PRO A 77 6.81 -15.33 4.41
CA PRO A 77 6.57 -14.18 3.54
C PRO A 77 5.25 -14.31 2.77
N GLY A 78 4.47 -13.23 2.60
CA GLY A 78 3.17 -13.28 1.94
C GLY A 78 2.02 -13.76 2.83
N TRP A 79 2.26 -13.91 4.13
CA TRP A 79 1.28 -14.35 5.13
C TRP A 79 1.12 -13.29 6.23
N HIS A 80 1.54 -12.06 6.01
CA HIS A 80 1.18 -10.95 6.88
C HIS A 80 -0.27 -10.54 6.60
N GLY A 81 -0.92 -9.85 7.54
CA GLY A 81 -2.30 -9.41 7.33
C GLY A 81 -2.98 -8.88 8.58
N PHE A 82 -4.10 -8.18 8.41
CA PHE A 82 -4.87 -7.68 9.55
C PHE A 82 -5.57 -8.81 10.29
N ARG A 83 -5.45 -8.84 11.62
CA ARG A 83 -6.01 -9.89 12.48
C ARG A 83 -7.52 -10.08 12.30
N ASP A 84 -8.25 -8.99 12.16
CA ASP A 84 -9.71 -8.95 12.03
C ASP A 84 -10.22 -9.30 10.62
N ALA A 85 -9.34 -9.30 9.62
CA ALA A 85 -9.63 -9.70 8.24
C ALA A 85 -8.89 -10.98 7.81
N TYR A 86 -8.13 -11.60 8.73
CA TYR A 86 -7.32 -12.77 8.44
C TYR A 86 -8.21 -14.01 8.23
N ASP A 87 -7.86 -14.85 7.25
CA ASP A 87 -8.58 -16.12 7.04
C ASP A 87 -8.50 -16.99 8.30
N ALA A 88 -9.66 -17.41 8.82
CA ALA A 88 -9.73 -18.07 10.12
C ALA A 88 -8.99 -19.43 10.14
N ALA A 89 -9.02 -20.19 9.05
CA ALA A 89 -8.32 -21.48 8.97
C ALA A 89 -6.81 -21.27 8.93
N ARG A 90 -6.34 -20.27 8.19
CA ARG A 90 -4.93 -19.89 8.10
C ARG A 90 -4.41 -19.31 9.41
N LEU A 91 -5.22 -18.51 10.11
CA LEU A 91 -4.88 -17.98 11.42
C LEU A 91 -4.73 -19.13 12.44
N ALA A 92 -5.66 -20.08 12.45
CA ALA A 92 -5.59 -21.24 13.33
C ALA A 92 -4.35 -22.10 13.05
N ASP A 93 -3.99 -22.31 11.78
CA ASP A 93 -2.75 -23.00 11.40
C ASP A 93 -1.49 -22.25 11.89
N LEU A 94 -1.43 -20.94 11.66
CA LEU A 94 -0.37 -20.06 12.15
C LEU A 94 -0.20 -20.14 13.67
N GLU A 95 -1.30 -20.09 14.41
CA GLU A 95 -1.29 -20.18 15.87
C GLU A 95 -0.84 -21.58 16.34
N ALA A 96 -1.38 -22.64 15.75
CA ALA A 96 -1.05 -24.02 16.12
C ALA A 96 0.43 -24.36 15.92
N ARG A 97 1.05 -23.79 14.88
CA ARG A 97 2.49 -24.01 14.59
C ARG A 97 3.42 -22.98 15.23
N GLY A 98 2.89 -21.98 15.95
CA GLY A 98 3.69 -20.88 16.50
C GLY A 98 4.32 -19.98 15.43
N GLY A 99 3.66 -19.85 14.27
CA GLY A 99 4.14 -19.08 13.12
C GLY A 99 3.86 -17.57 13.19
N ILE A 100 3.11 -17.09 14.18
CA ILE A 100 2.97 -15.65 14.44
C ILE A 100 4.24 -15.17 15.15
N ARG A 101 5.05 -14.35 14.46
CA ARG A 101 6.25 -13.74 15.05
C ARG A 101 5.87 -12.57 15.95
N GLU A 102 4.96 -11.73 15.47
CA GLU A 102 4.56 -10.51 16.16
C GLU A 102 3.15 -10.10 15.75
N VAL A 103 2.51 -9.30 16.60
CA VAL A 103 1.28 -8.58 16.29
C VAL A 103 1.58 -7.10 16.56
N ILE A 104 1.58 -6.30 15.51
CA ILE A 104 1.97 -4.88 15.59
C ILE A 104 0.75 -3.98 15.38
N PRO A 105 0.66 -2.84 16.11
CA PRO A 105 -0.33 -1.82 15.82
C PRO A 105 0.04 -1.09 14.52
N LEU A 106 -0.75 -1.28 13.47
CA LEU A 106 -0.50 -0.67 12.17
C LEU A 106 -1.46 0.49 11.90
N ARG A 107 -0.91 1.62 11.44
CA ARG A 107 -1.70 2.79 11.06
C ARG A 107 -2.47 2.51 9.76
N CYS A 108 -3.78 2.64 9.83
CA CYS A 108 -4.68 2.65 8.69
C CYS A 108 -4.99 4.08 8.27
N HIS A 109 -4.89 4.36 6.98
CA HIS A 109 -5.24 5.63 6.35
C HIS A 109 -6.37 5.42 5.33
N LEU A 110 -7.23 6.41 5.16
CA LEU A 110 -8.12 6.46 3.99
C LEU A 110 -7.32 6.91 2.77
N LEU A 111 -7.57 6.27 1.63
CA LEU A 111 -6.97 6.70 0.37
C LEU A 111 -7.30 8.16 0.05
N ALA A 112 -8.56 8.57 0.25
CA ALA A 112 -9.01 9.93 0.04
C ALA A 112 -8.19 10.95 0.87
N THR A 113 -7.98 10.66 2.16
CA THR A 113 -7.16 11.50 3.05
C THR A 113 -5.72 11.63 2.54
N LEU A 114 -5.12 10.52 2.10
CA LEU A 114 -3.74 10.54 1.60
C LEU A 114 -3.62 11.34 0.30
N LEU A 115 -4.55 11.15 -0.64
CA LEU A 115 -4.58 11.89 -1.90
C LEU A 115 -4.80 13.40 -1.67
N GLU A 116 -5.72 13.77 -0.77
CA GLU A 116 -5.96 15.16 -0.39
C GLU A 116 -4.72 15.81 0.20
N ARG A 117 -4.08 15.17 1.20
CA ARG A 117 -2.85 15.66 1.83
C ARG A 117 -1.69 15.78 0.86
N ALA A 118 -1.62 14.89 -0.13
CA ALA A 118 -0.62 14.93 -1.19
C ALA A 118 -0.95 15.95 -2.30
N GLY A 119 -2.14 16.55 -2.29
CA GLY A 119 -2.61 17.43 -3.37
C GLY A 119 -2.85 16.69 -4.69
N ILE A 120 -3.03 15.37 -4.66
CA ILE A 120 -3.20 14.52 -5.84
C ILE A 120 -4.68 14.45 -6.20
N ARG A 121 -5.03 14.94 -7.39
CA ARG A 121 -6.41 14.91 -7.92
C ARG A 121 -6.64 13.90 -9.02
N HIS A 122 -5.56 13.43 -9.65
CA HIS A 122 -5.63 12.48 -10.76
C HIS A 122 -4.50 11.47 -10.63
N VAL A 123 -4.87 10.19 -10.56
CA VAL A 123 -3.94 9.05 -10.51
C VAL A 123 -3.98 8.36 -11.87
N ALA A 124 -2.82 8.29 -12.54
CA ALA A 124 -2.70 7.66 -13.85
C ALA A 124 -2.47 6.15 -13.75
N VAL A 125 -1.77 5.70 -12.70
CA VAL A 125 -1.54 4.28 -12.40
C VAL A 125 -1.71 4.04 -10.91
N MET A 126 -2.45 3.01 -10.53
CA MET A 126 -2.56 2.54 -9.15
C MET A 126 -2.17 1.07 -9.10
N SER A 127 -1.15 0.76 -8.32
CA SER A 127 -0.74 -0.61 -8.00
C SER A 127 -1.27 -0.97 -6.62
N VAL A 128 -2.08 -2.03 -6.57
CA VAL A 128 -2.61 -2.59 -5.33
C VAL A 128 -1.99 -3.97 -5.16
N ASP A 129 -0.85 -4.01 -4.49
CA ASP A 129 -0.15 -5.25 -4.15
C ASP A 129 -0.08 -5.35 -2.63
N THR A 130 -1.19 -5.82 -2.04
CA THR A 130 -1.34 -5.90 -0.58
C THR A 130 -1.57 -7.35 -0.19
N GLU A 131 -1.08 -7.77 0.97
CA GLU A 131 -1.31 -9.13 1.46
C GLU A 131 -2.74 -9.26 2.09
N GLY A 132 -3.79 -9.06 1.29
CA GLY A 132 -5.19 -9.30 1.70
C GLY A 132 -6.09 -8.08 1.91
N SER A 133 -5.59 -6.84 1.73
CA SER A 133 -6.40 -5.61 1.83
C SER A 133 -6.89 -5.05 0.49
N GLU A 134 -6.76 -5.79 -0.61
CA GLU A 134 -7.05 -5.33 -1.97
C GLU A 134 -8.51 -4.90 -2.10
N LEU A 135 -9.43 -5.68 -1.50
CA LEU A 135 -10.86 -5.39 -1.53
C LEU A 135 -11.21 -4.14 -0.73
N GLU A 136 -10.54 -3.90 0.40
CA GLU A 136 -10.74 -2.68 1.21
C GLU A 136 -10.27 -1.43 0.45
N VAL A 137 -9.12 -1.50 -0.23
CA VAL A 137 -8.60 -0.43 -1.09
C VAL A 137 -9.59 -0.09 -2.21
N LEU A 138 -10.14 -1.10 -2.87
CA LEU A 138 -11.11 -0.92 -3.96
C LEU A 138 -12.45 -0.37 -3.48
N THR A 139 -12.96 -0.85 -2.35
CA THR A 139 -14.25 -0.39 -1.79
C THR A 139 -14.18 1.08 -1.38
N GLY A 140 -13.11 1.49 -0.69
CA GLY A 140 -12.89 2.89 -0.33
C GLY A 140 -12.78 3.83 -1.55
N PHE A 141 -12.32 3.33 -2.70
CA PHE A 141 -12.23 4.11 -3.94
C PHE A 141 -13.60 4.36 -4.58
N PHE A 142 -14.45 3.34 -4.68
CA PHE A 142 -15.74 3.46 -5.37
C PHE A 142 -16.83 4.10 -4.50
N GLU A 143 -16.82 3.88 -3.20
CA GLU A 143 -17.83 4.45 -2.30
C GLU A 143 -17.52 5.90 -1.89
N GLY A 144 -16.25 6.31 -1.94
CA GLY A 144 -15.81 7.69 -1.73
C GLY A 144 -16.06 8.64 -2.93
N GLY A 145 -16.46 8.12 -4.09
CA GLY A 145 -16.77 8.88 -5.30
C GLY A 145 -18.20 9.40 -5.40
N GLY A 146 -19.03 9.16 -4.38
CA GLY A 146 -20.43 9.62 -4.31
C GLY A 146 -20.56 11.06 -3.83
N GLY A 147 -19.91 12.02 -4.49
CA GLY A 147 -20.07 13.44 -4.21
C GLY A 147 -19.68 14.25 -5.43
N GLY A 148 -20.68 14.76 -6.15
CA GLY A 148 -20.51 15.64 -7.31
C GLY A 148 -19.95 17.01 -6.99
#